data_AF-A0A821CLX5-F1
#
_entry.id   AF-A0A821CLX5-F1
#
_cell.length_a   1.000
_cell.length_b   1.000
_cell.length_c   1.000
_cell.angle_alpha   90.00
_cell.angle_beta   90.00
_cell.angle_gamma   90.00
#
_symmetry.space_group_name_H-M   'P 1'
#
loop_
_entity.id
_entity.type
_entity.pdbx_description
1 polymer ?
#
loop_
_entity_poly.entity_id
_entity_poly.type
_entity_poly.pdbx_seq_one_letter_code
_entity_poly.pdbx_strand_id
1 'polypeptide(L)'
;TVLNRILPLTKLGKLTIVYYTFPLEQIIKLLHFTSNLHTLKFGSISLNQNNIMLIEQSETFQYVSKINRIKNIDLRKSCTSECIKMIINLFSQLEYFKIGLNTKEI
;
A
#
# COMPACT_ATOMS: atom_id res chain seq x y z
N THR A 1 -7.70 -16.27 30.82
CA THR A 1 -6.48 -15.45 30.65
C THR A 1 -6.52 -14.77 29.29
N VAL A 2 -6.77 -13.46 29.27
CA VAL A 2 -6.70 -12.67 28.03
C VAL A 2 -5.24 -12.63 27.64
N LEU A 3 -4.88 -13.43 26.64
CA LEU A 3 -3.52 -13.47 26.13
C LEU A 3 -3.29 -12.12 25.46
N ASN A 4 -2.51 -11.24 26.11
CA ASN A 4 -2.03 -9.97 25.55
C ASN A 4 -1.12 -10.29 24.36
N ARG A 5 -1.72 -10.59 23.21
CA ARG A 5 -1.02 -10.95 21.96
C ARG A 5 -0.66 -9.68 21.22
N ILE A 6 0.24 -8.88 21.80
CA ILE A 6 0.88 -7.81 21.05
C ILE A 6 1.83 -8.49 20.05
N LEU A 7 1.41 -8.56 18.79
CA LEU A 7 2.23 -9.10 17.71
C LEU A 7 3.16 -7.98 17.18
N PRO A 8 4.48 -8.19 17.11
CA PRO A 8 5.36 -7.25 16.45
C PRO A 8 4.94 -7.08 14.98
N LEU A 9 4.82 -5.84 14.52
CA LEU A 9 4.49 -5.53 13.12
C LEU A 9 5.50 -6.12 12.14
N THR A 10 6.75 -6.31 12.56
CA THR A 10 7.79 -6.98 11.79
C THR A 10 7.47 -8.45 11.52
N LYS A 11 6.55 -9.10 12.23
CA LYS A 11 6.13 -10.48 11.93
C LYS A 11 4.91 -10.55 11.01
N LEU A 12 4.36 -9.41 10.60
CA LEU A 12 3.16 -9.34 9.79
C LEU A 12 3.50 -9.64 8.32
N GLY A 13 3.05 -10.80 7.83
CA GLY A 13 3.21 -11.19 6.42
C GLY A 13 2.11 -10.65 5.50
N LYS A 14 0.91 -10.45 6.05
CA LYS A 14 -0.27 -10.00 5.31
C LYS A 14 -1.04 -8.97 6.11
N LEU A 15 -1.45 -7.90 5.44
CA LEU A 15 -2.29 -6.84 6.01
C LEU A 15 -3.52 -6.62 5.14
N THR A 16 -4.67 -6.43 5.78
CA THR A 16 -5.91 -6.04 5.12
C THR A 16 -6.50 -4.86 5.87
N ILE A 17 -6.62 -3.73 5.17
CA ILE A 17 -7.18 -2.49 5.70
C ILE A 17 -8.56 -2.33 5.06
N VAL A 18 -9.62 -2.47 5.87
CA VAL A 18 -11.02 -2.45 5.39
C VAL A 18 -11.57 -1.02 5.23
N TYR A 19 -10.70 -0.01 5.35
CA TYR A 19 -11.09 1.39 5.23
C TYR A 19 -11.40 1.79 3.77
N TYR A 20 -12.36 2.69 3.58
CA TYR A 20 -12.88 3.05 2.25
C TYR A 20 -11.85 3.71 1.34
N THR A 21 -10.99 4.58 1.91
CA THR A 21 -9.97 5.35 1.19
C THR A 21 -8.78 5.62 2.11
N PHE A 22 -7.61 5.05 1.82
CA PHE A 22 -6.45 5.15 2.70
C PHE A 22 -5.38 6.10 2.10
N PRO A 23 -4.90 7.12 2.83
CA PRO A 23 -3.89 8.05 2.30
C PRO A 23 -2.55 7.37 2.02
N LEU A 24 -1.92 7.73 0.91
CA LEU A 24 -0.64 7.15 0.51
C LEU A 24 0.46 7.33 1.57
N GLU A 25 0.54 8.52 2.18
CA GLU A 25 1.54 8.85 3.20
C GLU A 25 1.45 7.90 4.40
N GLN A 26 0.22 7.49 4.73
CA GLN A 26 -0.02 6.53 5.81
C GLN A 26 0.37 5.10 5.40
N ILE A 27 0.18 4.73 4.11
CA ILE A 27 0.69 3.45 3.58
C ILE A 27 2.21 3.41 3.71
N ILE A 28 2.90 4.45 3.28
CA ILE A 28 4.37 4.51 3.32
C ILE A 28 4.89 4.42 4.76
N LYS A 29 4.30 5.19 5.68
CA LYS A 29 4.64 5.11 7.11
C LYS A 29 4.41 3.72 7.68
N LEU A 30 3.32 3.05 7.31
CA LEU A 30 3.03 1.70 7.76
C LEU A 30 4.03 0.67 7.21
N LEU A 31 4.40 0.80 5.93
CA LEU A 31 5.41 -0.05 5.29
C LEU A 31 6.78 0.08 5.94
N HIS A 32 7.13 1.26 6.43
CA HIS A 32 8.37 1.48 7.19
C HIS A 32 8.47 0.56 8.43
N PHE A 33 7.34 0.24 9.08
CA PHE A 33 7.30 -0.62 10.27
C PHE A 33 6.95 -2.10 9.98
N THR A 34 6.66 -2.45 8.73
CA THR A 34 6.15 -3.78 8.34
C THR A 34 7.05 -4.44 7.30
N SER A 35 8.34 -4.58 7.62
CA SER A 35 9.39 -5.05 6.69
C SER A 35 9.20 -6.46 6.12
N ASN A 36 8.41 -7.33 6.76
CA ASN A 36 8.12 -8.69 6.26
C ASN A 36 6.76 -8.81 5.55
N LEU A 37 6.07 -7.69 5.34
CA LEU A 37 4.80 -7.65 4.65
C LEU A 37 4.97 -7.96 3.17
N HIS A 38 4.34 -9.04 2.71
CA HIS A 38 4.37 -9.50 1.32
C HIS A 38 3.01 -9.38 0.63
N THR A 39 1.94 -9.19 1.39
CA THR A 39 0.58 -8.97 0.86
C THR A 39 -0.08 -7.80 1.55
N LEU A 40 -0.55 -6.84 0.77
CA LEU A 40 -1.29 -5.70 1.27
C LEU A 40 -2.60 -5.56 0.49
N LYS A 41 -3.72 -5.49 1.23
CA LYS A 41 -5.06 -5.33 0.67
C LYS A 41 -5.74 -4.11 1.26
N PHE A 42 -6.35 -3.28 0.42
CA PHE A 42 -7.09 -2.11 0.89
C PHE A 42 -8.15 -1.64 -0.11
N GLY A 43 -9.05 -0.77 0.36
CA GLY A 43 -10.20 -0.29 -0.43
C GLY A 43 -9.79 0.52 -1.66
N SER A 44 -9.27 1.72 -1.43
CA SER A 44 -8.66 2.59 -2.45
C SER A 44 -7.52 3.41 -1.83
N ILE A 45 -6.68 3.99 -2.69
CA ILE A 45 -5.67 4.98 -2.29
C ILE A 45 -6.24 6.38 -2.51
N SER A 46 -6.08 7.27 -1.52
CA SER A 46 -6.23 8.71 -1.77
C SER A 46 -4.92 9.28 -2.28
N LEU A 47 -4.95 9.89 -3.46
CA LEU A 47 -3.82 10.62 -4.03
C LEU A 47 -4.18 12.08 -4.15
N ASN A 48 -3.46 12.92 -3.42
CA ASN A 48 -3.45 14.35 -3.69
C ASN A 48 -2.32 14.61 -4.70
N GLN A 49 -2.66 14.98 -5.94
CA GLN A 49 -1.70 15.14 -7.03
C GLN A 49 -0.56 16.11 -6.67
N ASN A 50 -0.87 17.20 -5.95
CA ASN A 50 0.11 18.17 -5.48
C ASN A 50 1.13 17.58 -4.50
N ASN A 51 0.74 16.49 -3.81
CA ASN A 51 1.60 15.82 -2.84
C ASN A 51 2.40 14.66 -3.44
N ILE A 52 2.02 14.11 -4.60
CA ILE A 52 2.68 12.91 -5.14
C ILE A 52 4.18 13.17 -5.36
N MET A 53 4.53 14.28 -6.03
CA MET A 53 5.93 14.63 -6.26
C MET A 53 6.70 14.84 -4.95
N LEU A 54 6.10 15.49 -3.96
CA LEU A 54 6.72 15.71 -2.64
C LEU A 54 6.92 14.38 -1.90
N ILE A 55 5.96 13.46 -2.01
CA ILE A 55 6.03 12.13 -1.38
C ILE A 55 7.12 11.30 -2.04
N GLU A 56 7.19 11.26 -3.37
CA GLU A 56 8.21 10.50 -4.10
C GLU A 56 9.63 11.00 -3.81
N GLN A 57 9.79 12.30 -3.56
CA GLN A 57 11.06 12.91 -3.16
C GLN A 57 11.41 12.67 -1.68
N SER A 58 10.46 12.23 -0.85
CA SER A 58 10.71 12.01 0.58
C SER A 58 11.67 10.84 0.82
N GLU A 59 12.55 11.00 1.80
CA GLU A 59 13.49 9.95 2.22
C GLU A 59 12.75 8.67 2.63
N THR A 60 11.58 8.79 3.28
CA THR A 60 10.78 7.64 3.69
C THR A 60 10.27 6.86 2.49
N PHE A 61 9.80 7.53 1.44
CA PHE A 61 9.37 6.86 0.22
C PHE A 61 10.53 6.14 -0.45
N GLN A 62 11.66 6.83 -0.64
CA GLN A 62 12.85 6.25 -1.28
C GLN A 62 13.41 5.05 -0.51
N TYR A 63 13.35 5.11 0.83
CA TYR A 63 13.72 3.98 1.67
C TYR A 63 12.74 2.82 1.48
N VAL A 64 11.44 3.08 1.67
CA VAL A 64 10.41 2.05 1.60
C VAL A 64 10.38 1.39 0.23
N SER A 65 10.48 2.14 -0.87
CA SER A 65 10.41 1.61 -2.24
C SER A 65 11.53 0.61 -2.56
N LYS A 66 12.68 0.75 -1.89
CA LYS A 66 13.84 -0.14 -2.03
C LYS A 66 13.76 -1.37 -1.15
N ILE A 67 13.20 -1.23 0.06
CA ILE A 67 13.30 -2.26 1.10
C ILE A 67 12.03 -3.10 1.27
N ASN A 68 10.88 -2.61 0.84
CA ASN A 68 9.63 -3.36 0.99
C ASN A 68 9.65 -4.64 0.15
N ARG A 69 8.93 -5.66 0.65
CA ARG A 69 8.88 -7.01 0.06
C ARG A 69 7.48 -7.35 -0.45
N ILE A 70 6.69 -6.33 -0.77
CA ILE A 70 5.32 -6.48 -1.19
C ILE A 70 5.33 -7.12 -2.57
N LYS A 71 4.76 -8.32 -2.65
CA LYS A 71 4.57 -9.06 -3.91
C LYS A 71 3.14 -9.00 -4.41
N ASN A 72 2.20 -8.72 -3.51
CA ASN A 72 0.77 -8.82 -3.78
C ASN A 72 0.04 -7.58 -3.28
N ILE A 73 -0.58 -6.85 -4.21
CA ILE A 73 -1.49 -5.73 -3.93
C ILE A 73 -2.89 -6.10 -4.40
N ASP A 74 -3.88 -5.87 -3.52
CA ASP A 74 -5.30 -6.06 -3.81
C ASP A 74 -6.06 -4.75 -3.50
N LEU A 75 -6.36 -4.00 -4.55
CA LEU A 75 -7.22 -2.82 -4.51
C LEU A 75 -8.66 -3.24 -4.76
N ARG A 76 -9.57 -2.99 -3.81
CA ARG A 76 -10.97 -3.36 -3.99
C ARG A 76 -11.74 -2.43 -4.93
N LYS A 77 -11.28 -1.19 -5.10
CA LYS A 77 -11.89 -0.20 -5.99
C LYS A 77 -10.99 0.08 -7.19
N SER A 78 -11.57 0.73 -8.21
CA SER A 78 -10.82 1.27 -9.33
C SER A 78 -9.84 2.35 -8.86
N CYS A 79 -8.75 2.51 -9.61
CA CYS A 79 -7.72 3.52 -9.41
C CYS A 79 -7.38 4.16 -10.75
N THR A 80 -6.89 5.40 -10.73
CA THR A 80 -6.47 6.10 -11.95
C THR A 80 -5.15 5.54 -12.49
N SER A 81 -4.79 5.90 -13.72
CA SER A 81 -3.49 5.55 -14.31
C SER A 81 -2.31 6.02 -13.47
N GLU A 82 -2.39 7.20 -12.86
CA GLU A 82 -1.35 7.78 -12.02
C GLU A 82 -1.15 6.95 -10.76
N CYS A 83 -2.25 6.48 -10.17
CA CYS A 83 -2.22 5.57 -9.04
C CYS A 83 -1.53 4.25 -9.38
N ILE A 84 -1.83 3.68 -10.53
CA ILE A 84 -1.21 2.43 -10.98
C ILE A 84 0.30 2.62 -11.14
N LYS A 85 0.74 3.70 -11.82
CA LYS A 85 2.17 4.02 -11.99
C LYS A 85 2.89 4.16 -10.66
N MET A 86 2.29 4.88 -9.73
CA MET A 86 2.86 5.09 -8.40
C MET A 86 2.94 3.78 -7.60
N ILE A 87 1.92 2.91 -7.66
CA ILE A 87 1.96 1.58 -7.03
C ILE A 87 3.12 0.76 -7.59
N ILE A 88 3.29 0.72 -8.92
CA ILE A 88 4.38 0.00 -9.57
C ILE A 88 5.75 0.56 -9.10
N ASN A 89 5.88 1.88 -9.00
CA ASN A 89 7.10 2.53 -8.53
C ASN A 89 7.41 2.25 -7.06
N LEU A 90 6.38 2.24 -6.20
CA LEU A 90 6.53 2.00 -4.77
C LEU A 90 6.84 0.53 -4.47
N PHE A 91 6.24 -0.40 -5.22
CA PHE A 91 6.38 -1.84 -4.99
C PHE A 91 7.23 -2.48 -6.09
N SER A 92 8.54 -2.29 -6.03
CA SER A 92 9.50 -2.78 -7.03
C SER A 92 9.52 -4.30 -7.21
N GLN A 93 8.99 -5.06 -6.23
CA GLN A 93 8.90 -6.53 -6.25
C GLN A 93 7.48 -7.05 -6.50
N LEU A 94 6.60 -6.21 -7.05
CA LEU A 94 5.20 -6.55 -7.29
C LEU A 94 5.08 -7.66 -8.33
N GLU A 95 4.53 -8.80 -7.93
CA GLU A 95 4.25 -9.94 -8.80
C GLU A 95 2.77 -9.97 -9.21
N TYR A 96 1.89 -9.58 -8.29
CA TYR A 96 0.44 -9.58 -8.49
C TYR A 96 -0.17 -8.25 -8.10
N PHE A 97 -0.84 -7.64 -9.08
CA PHE A 97 -1.64 -6.43 -8.87
C PHE A 97 -3.08 -6.70 -9.25
N LYS A 98 -3.96 -6.76 -8.24
CA LYS A 98 -5.40 -6.92 -8.41
C LYS A 98 -6.09 -5.58 -8.18
N ILE A 99 -6.99 -5.24 -9.09
CA ILE A 99 -7.82 -4.04 -9.02
C ILE A 99 -9.29 -4.40 -9.18
N GLY A 100 -10.15 -3.77 -8.38
CA GLY A 100 -11.59 -3.88 -8.54
C GLY A 100 -12.05 -3.06 -9.74
N LEU A 101 -12.92 -3.64 -10.55
CA LEU A 101 -13.61 -2.92 -11.62
C LEU A 101 -14.83 -2.21 -11.00
N ASN A 102 -14.95 -0.91 -11.23
CA ASN A 102 -16.14 -0.17 -10.85
C ASN A 102 -17.15 -0.34 -11.99
N THR A 103 -18.16 -1.20 -11.81
CA THR A 103 -19.14 -1.56 -12.85
C THR A 103 -20.18 -0.45 -13.12
N LYS A 104 -19.80 0.83 -12.96
CA LYS A 104 -20.71 1.98 -13.15
C LYS A 104 -20.53 2.70 -14.50
N GLU A 105 -19.73 2.16 -15.41
CA GLU A 105 -19.58 2.68 -16.78
C GLU A 105 -19.90 1.58 -17.79
N ILE A 106 -21.20 1.36 -18.03
CA ILE A 106 -21.76 0.81 -19.29
C ILE A 106 -23.02 1.61 -19.60
#